data_AF-A0AA39W4G9-F1
#
_entry.id   AF-A0AA39W4G9-F1
#
_cell.length_a   1.000
_cell.length_b   1.000
_cell.length_c   1.000
_cell.angle_alpha   90.00
_cell.angle_beta   90.00
_cell.angle_gamma   90.00
#
_symmetry.space_group_name_H-M   'P 1'
#
loop_
_entity.id
_entity.type
_entity.pdbx_description
1 polymer ?
#
loop_
_entity_poly.entity_id
_entity_poly.type
_entity_poly.pdbx_seq_one_letter_code
_entity_poly.pdbx_strand_id
1 'polypeptide(L)'
;MHGLKYSELDEVRKLGLTAHVCKDEDEWNSMTTVDFAKYKAIIVPDCMCNTSLNTIKFLDDTKRVWSPAVTGNMVIIGTDPSFHAKWFNLPGAFAMMRDAISLVATGDRGTGMYFSLSCYYQSTAKPMGIQALSEIGDFQVRGNLSHPCLNNAHLVASSAAMTALNDNIASNWNCSVHEAFSEYPRTGSSGFEALAIALNATGPGEQSFADGTSGIPYIIARGATPLGCGNNITESAYKEDCDEGEANGTPGSLCSSSCKCLYGVTAPGVCRPNVTSTSSSSQTPTSTRYTNSTLLGRVQYIDTSQHHIELSSGDYDAVAQQCYWELISFAVKHY
;
A
#
# COMPACT_ATOMS: atom_id res chain seq x y z
N MET A 1 -21.48 18.41 -17.05
CA MET A 1 -21.07 17.01 -16.80
C MET A 1 -19.65 16.85 -17.31
N HIS A 2 -18.65 17.01 -16.45
CA HIS A 2 -17.26 16.74 -16.81
C HIS A 2 -17.05 15.24 -16.72
N GLY A 3 -17.02 14.59 -17.88
CA GLY A 3 -16.91 13.13 -18.02
C GLY A 3 -15.71 12.59 -17.24
N LEU A 4 -15.97 11.50 -16.54
CA LEU A 4 -15.02 10.73 -15.74
C LEU A 4 -13.92 10.15 -16.65
N LYS A 5 -12.64 10.31 -16.30
CA LYS A 5 -11.49 10.18 -17.22
C LYS A 5 -10.45 9.11 -16.85
N TYR A 6 -10.65 8.34 -15.77
CA TYR A 6 -9.65 7.40 -15.24
C TYR A 6 -9.92 5.96 -15.67
N SER A 7 -8.83 5.24 -15.88
CA SER A 7 -8.82 3.87 -16.37
C SER A 7 -9.24 2.88 -15.27
N GLU A 8 -9.13 3.23 -13.99
CA GLU A 8 -9.58 2.38 -12.87
C GLU A 8 -11.06 2.02 -12.97
N LEU A 9 -11.96 2.95 -13.32
CA LEU A 9 -13.39 2.66 -13.49
C LEU A 9 -13.65 1.59 -14.54
N ASP A 10 -12.90 1.65 -15.63
CA ASP A 10 -13.03 0.69 -16.71
C ASP A 10 -12.49 -0.68 -16.30
N GLU A 11 -11.40 -0.72 -15.51
CA GLU A 11 -10.92 -1.99 -14.92
C GLU A 11 -11.89 -2.57 -13.90
N VAL A 12 -12.54 -1.75 -13.08
CA VAL A 12 -13.60 -2.18 -12.15
C VAL A 12 -14.74 -2.85 -12.92
N ARG A 13 -15.18 -2.24 -14.04
CA ARG A 13 -16.23 -2.81 -14.90
C ARG A 13 -15.77 -4.12 -15.56
N LYS A 14 -14.51 -4.20 -16.01
CA LYS A 14 -13.93 -5.42 -16.60
C LYS A 14 -13.85 -6.56 -15.59
N LEU A 15 -13.71 -6.25 -14.30
CA LEU A 15 -13.79 -7.22 -13.20
C LEU A 15 -15.22 -7.67 -12.88
N GLY A 16 -16.23 -7.18 -13.59
CA GLY A 16 -17.64 -7.47 -13.31
C GLY A 16 -18.15 -6.81 -12.02
N LEU A 17 -17.40 -5.84 -11.49
CA LEU A 17 -17.80 -5.04 -10.34
C LEU A 17 -18.62 -3.83 -10.82
N THR A 18 -19.39 -3.27 -9.90
CA THR A 18 -20.13 -2.03 -10.12
C THR A 18 -19.56 -0.97 -9.19
N ALA A 19 -19.56 0.28 -9.65
CA ALA A 19 -19.09 1.44 -8.90
C ALA A 19 -20.19 2.48 -8.72
N HIS A 20 -20.17 3.19 -7.59
CA HIS A 20 -21.01 4.36 -7.33
C HIS A 20 -20.09 5.57 -7.28
N VAL A 21 -19.98 6.27 -8.39
CA VAL A 21 -19.10 7.42 -8.48
C VAL A 21 -19.75 8.62 -7.79
N CYS A 22 -19.12 9.17 -6.75
CA CYS A 22 -19.55 10.45 -6.17
C CYS A 22 -19.58 11.52 -7.25
N LYS A 23 -20.70 12.21 -7.39
CA LYS A 23 -20.90 13.27 -8.39
C LYS A 23 -20.06 14.52 -8.09
N ASP A 24 -19.78 14.77 -6.81
CA ASP A 24 -19.05 15.93 -6.28
C ASP A 24 -18.52 15.64 -4.86
N GLU A 25 -17.73 16.58 -4.32
CA GLU A 25 -17.24 16.52 -2.93
C GLU A 25 -18.38 16.63 -1.90
N ASP A 26 -19.49 17.30 -2.24
CA ASP A 26 -20.63 17.42 -1.33
C ASP A 26 -21.30 16.06 -1.09
N GLU A 27 -21.44 15.22 -2.12
CA GLU A 27 -21.90 13.83 -1.97
C GLU A 27 -20.97 13.04 -1.05
N TRP A 28 -19.65 13.08 -1.29
CA TRP A 28 -18.67 12.43 -0.42
C TRP A 28 -18.77 12.92 1.03
N ASN A 29 -18.81 14.23 1.23
CA ASN A 29 -18.85 14.86 2.56
C ASN A 29 -20.17 14.57 3.30
N SER A 30 -21.23 14.21 2.57
CA SER A 30 -22.51 13.80 3.16
C SER A 30 -22.52 12.34 3.65
N MET A 31 -21.57 11.53 3.22
CA MET A 31 -21.50 10.11 3.60
C MET A 31 -21.02 9.93 5.04
N THR A 32 -21.64 8.98 5.73
CA THR A 32 -21.20 8.55 7.06
C THR A 32 -20.25 7.37 6.98
N THR A 33 -19.55 7.05 8.08
CA THR A 33 -18.76 5.80 8.18
C THR A 33 -19.60 4.56 7.84
N VAL A 34 -20.86 4.53 8.25
CA VAL A 34 -21.78 3.42 7.94
C VAL A 34 -22.10 3.37 6.44
N ASP A 35 -22.14 4.50 5.76
CA ASP A 35 -22.33 4.53 4.32
C ASP A 35 -21.12 3.98 3.59
N PHE A 36 -19.90 4.39 3.95
CA PHE A 36 -18.67 3.82 3.40
C PHE A 36 -18.54 2.32 3.68
N ALA A 37 -18.94 1.87 4.88
CA ALA A 37 -18.87 0.45 5.27
C ALA A 37 -19.77 -0.50 4.45
N LYS A 38 -20.71 0.04 3.64
CA LYS A 38 -21.54 -0.77 2.73
C LYS A 38 -20.80 -1.22 1.47
N TYR A 39 -19.62 -0.65 1.21
CA TYR A 39 -18.85 -0.82 -0.02
C TYR A 39 -17.81 -1.92 0.17
N LYS A 40 -17.51 -2.69 -0.88
CA LYS A 40 -16.39 -3.65 -0.84
C LYS A 40 -15.05 -2.94 -0.74
N ALA A 41 -14.90 -1.81 -1.43
CA ALA A 41 -13.70 -0.99 -1.37
C ALA A 41 -13.99 0.48 -1.67
N ILE A 42 -13.15 1.36 -1.12
CA ILE A 42 -13.01 2.76 -1.54
C ILE A 42 -11.87 2.83 -2.55
N ILE A 43 -12.05 3.51 -3.69
CA ILE A 43 -11.02 3.57 -4.74
C ILE A 43 -10.70 5.01 -5.04
N VAL A 44 -9.48 5.41 -4.70
CA VAL A 44 -8.92 6.71 -5.05
C VAL A 44 -8.05 6.50 -6.30
N PRO A 45 -8.56 6.83 -7.50
CA PRO A 45 -7.89 6.53 -8.76
C PRO A 45 -6.66 7.42 -8.98
N ASP A 46 -5.75 7.00 -9.86
CA ASP A 46 -4.67 7.86 -10.32
C ASP A 46 -5.23 9.06 -11.08
N CYS A 47 -4.92 10.26 -10.59
CA CYS A 47 -5.28 11.50 -11.25
C CYS A 47 -4.31 11.93 -12.37
N MET A 48 -3.95 11.02 -13.27
CA MET A 48 -3.18 11.33 -14.47
C MET A 48 -1.84 12.04 -14.17
N CYS A 49 -1.10 11.56 -13.18
CA CYS A 49 0.14 12.16 -12.66
C CYS A 49 -0.03 13.61 -12.16
N ASN A 50 -1.02 13.86 -11.30
CA ASN A 50 -1.20 15.16 -10.66
C ASN A 50 -0.21 15.34 -9.50
N THR A 51 0.39 16.53 -9.37
CA THR A 51 1.36 16.88 -8.31
C THR A 51 0.79 17.75 -7.19
N SER A 52 -0.50 18.10 -7.26
CA SER A 52 -1.16 18.97 -6.30
C SER A 52 -1.94 18.18 -5.26
N LEU A 53 -1.48 18.24 -4.01
CA LEU A 53 -2.19 17.69 -2.85
C LEU A 53 -3.58 18.32 -2.62
N ASN A 54 -3.83 19.51 -3.17
CA ASN A 54 -5.15 20.14 -3.08
C ASN A 54 -6.24 19.32 -3.74
N THR A 55 -5.88 18.48 -4.71
CA THR A 55 -6.85 17.58 -5.34
C THR A 55 -7.35 16.58 -4.31
N ILE A 56 -6.49 15.85 -3.61
CA ILE A 56 -6.92 14.88 -2.58
C ILE A 56 -7.27 15.50 -1.21
N LYS A 57 -7.42 16.82 -1.11
CA LYS A 57 -7.62 17.50 0.17
C LYS A 57 -8.87 17.05 0.91
N PHE A 58 -9.96 16.76 0.20
CA PHE A 58 -11.19 16.25 0.80
C PHE A 58 -10.98 14.92 1.56
N LEU A 59 -10.05 14.05 1.12
CA LEU A 59 -9.71 12.82 1.86
C LEU A 59 -9.11 13.15 3.21
N ASP A 60 -8.20 14.13 3.25
CA ASP A 60 -7.57 14.59 4.49
C ASP A 60 -8.59 15.27 5.43
N ASP A 61 -9.46 16.11 4.87
CA ASP A 61 -10.48 16.83 5.65
C ASP A 61 -11.54 15.89 6.24
N THR A 62 -11.79 14.73 5.61
CA THR A 62 -12.85 13.78 6.00
C THR A 62 -12.37 12.43 6.51
N LYS A 63 -11.06 12.22 6.68
CA LYS A 63 -10.45 10.94 7.13
C LYS A 63 -11.03 10.38 8.41
N ARG A 64 -11.52 11.22 9.33
CA ARG A 64 -12.19 10.74 10.55
C ARG A 64 -13.52 10.01 10.26
N VAL A 65 -14.11 10.20 9.09
CA VAL A 65 -15.40 9.62 8.69
C VAL A 65 -15.20 8.37 7.83
N TRP A 66 -14.37 8.43 6.79
CA TRP A 66 -14.20 7.29 5.87
C TRP A 66 -13.19 6.25 6.38
N SER A 67 -12.09 6.65 7.04
CA SER A 67 -11.03 5.72 7.46
C SER A 67 -11.51 4.61 8.39
N PRO A 68 -12.42 4.84 9.37
CA PRO A 68 -12.91 3.76 10.23
C PRO A 68 -13.70 2.67 9.49
N ALA A 69 -14.21 2.93 8.29
CA ALA A 69 -14.83 1.89 7.46
C ALA A 69 -13.78 0.95 6.84
N VAL A 70 -12.56 1.44 6.63
CA VAL A 70 -11.48 0.74 5.90
C VAL A 70 -10.76 -0.27 6.80
N THR A 71 -11.41 -1.40 7.00
CA THR A 71 -10.92 -2.52 7.83
C THR A 71 -10.33 -3.66 7.01
N GLY A 72 -10.55 -3.64 5.69
CA GLY A 72 -10.21 -4.72 4.77
C GLY A 72 -8.82 -4.62 4.19
N ASN A 73 -8.65 -5.33 3.08
CA ASN A 73 -7.42 -5.29 2.28
C ASN A 73 -7.21 -3.87 1.75
N MET A 74 -5.97 -3.41 1.76
CA MET A 74 -5.61 -2.10 1.21
C MET A 74 -4.44 -2.25 0.26
N VAL A 75 -4.42 -1.47 -0.81
CA VAL A 75 -3.27 -1.34 -1.71
C VAL A 75 -3.03 0.14 -1.96
N ILE A 76 -1.81 0.60 -1.67
CA ILE A 76 -1.39 1.99 -1.90
C ILE A 76 -0.22 1.97 -2.89
N ILE A 77 -0.33 2.77 -3.95
CA ILE A 77 0.52 2.70 -5.15
C ILE A 77 1.21 4.05 -5.35
N GLY A 78 2.54 4.09 -5.33
CA GLY A 78 3.39 5.27 -5.57
C GLY A 78 3.74 5.50 -7.05
N THR A 79 2.76 5.29 -7.94
CA THR A 79 2.89 5.50 -9.39
C THR A 79 1.53 5.85 -9.99
N ASP A 80 1.50 6.17 -11.28
CA ASP A 80 0.41 6.78 -12.06
C ASP A 80 -0.16 5.82 -13.15
N PRO A 81 -0.80 4.71 -12.75
CA PRO A 81 -1.26 3.70 -13.72
C PRO A 81 -2.32 4.22 -14.70
N SER A 82 -3.20 5.16 -14.32
CA SER A 82 -4.15 5.73 -15.29
C SER A 82 -3.45 6.56 -16.37
N PHE A 83 -2.41 7.31 -16.01
CA PHE A 83 -1.58 8.06 -16.96
C PHE A 83 -0.93 7.11 -17.96
N HIS A 84 -0.26 6.07 -17.47
CA HIS A 84 0.40 5.07 -18.30
C HIS A 84 -0.57 4.23 -19.15
N ALA A 85 -1.73 3.89 -18.61
CA ALA A 85 -2.79 3.20 -19.35
C ALA A 85 -3.34 4.06 -20.49
N LYS A 86 -3.64 5.33 -20.21
CA LYS A 86 -4.35 6.19 -21.17
C LYS A 86 -3.47 6.73 -22.27
N TRP A 87 -2.24 7.17 -21.96
CA TRP A 87 -1.38 7.84 -22.92
C TRP A 87 -0.42 6.89 -23.63
N PHE A 88 -0.06 5.79 -22.99
CA PHE A 88 0.92 4.83 -23.51
C PHE A 88 0.33 3.43 -23.73
N ASN A 89 -0.92 3.19 -23.33
CA ASN A 89 -1.60 1.91 -23.46
C ASN A 89 -0.77 0.74 -22.92
N LEU A 90 -0.08 0.96 -21.78
CA LEU A 90 0.82 -0.03 -21.20
C LEU A 90 0.01 -1.18 -20.56
N PRO A 91 0.22 -2.44 -20.99
CA PRO A 91 -0.43 -3.60 -20.38
C PRO A 91 -0.18 -3.72 -18.87
N GLY A 92 1.01 -3.31 -18.44
CA GLY A 92 1.40 -3.27 -17.04
C GLY A 92 0.50 -2.39 -16.18
N ALA A 93 0.11 -1.22 -16.69
CA ALA A 93 -0.71 -0.27 -15.98
C ALA A 93 -2.12 -0.82 -15.74
N PHE A 94 -2.72 -1.44 -16.77
CA PHE A 94 -4.01 -2.12 -16.65
C PHE A 94 -3.94 -3.30 -15.67
N ALA A 95 -2.89 -4.13 -15.76
CA ALA A 95 -2.70 -5.26 -14.86
C ALA A 95 -2.52 -4.81 -13.40
N MET A 96 -1.76 -3.73 -13.16
CA MET A 96 -1.57 -3.15 -11.82
C MET A 96 -2.90 -2.67 -11.22
N MET A 97 -3.68 -1.89 -11.98
CA MET A 97 -5.02 -1.46 -11.53
C MET A 97 -5.91 -2.65 -11.24
N ARG A 98 -6.05 -3.59 -12.19
CA ARG A 98 -6.95 -4.73 -12.08
C ARG A 98 -6.63 -5.61 -10.88
N ASP A 99 -5.36 -5.99 -10.70
CA ASP A 99 -4.96 -6.90 -9.62
C ASP A 99 -5.06 -6.23 -8.25
N ALA A 100 -4.70 -4.95 -8.14
CA ALA A 100 -4.87 -4.19 -6.90
C ALA A 100 -6.35 -3.99 -6.54
N ILE A 101 -7.20 -3.67 -7.53
CA ILE A 101 -8.67 -3.57 -7.35
C ILE A 101 -9.25 -4.92 -6.92
N SER A 102 -8.82 -6.01 -7.55
CA SER A 102 -9.23 -7.37 -7.16
C SER A 102 -8.87 -7.66 -5.70
N LEU A 103 -7.63 -7.39 -5.28
CA LEU A 103 -7.20 -7.64 -3.90
C LEU A 103 -8.02 -6.86 -2.87
N VAL A 104 -8.27 -5.57 -3.11
CA VAL A 104 -9.03 -4.74 -2.15
C VAL A 104 -10.51 -5.11 -2.10
N ALA A 105 -11.03 -5.77 -3.15
CA ALA A 105 -12.41 -6.21 -3.25
C ALA A 105 -12.68 -7.65 -2.76
N THR A 106 -11.63 -8.46 -2.51
CA THR A 106 -11.75 -9.87 -2.09
C THR A 106 -11.62 -10.08 -0.57
N GLY A 107 -11.51 -9.01 0.23
CA GLY A 107 -11.35 -9.12 1.68
C GLY A 107 -12.65 -9.48 2.42
N ASP A 108 -12.56 -10.39 3.38
CA ASP A 108 -13.67 -10.77 4.26
C ASP A 108 -13.85 -9.79 5.44
N ARG A 109 -12.89 -8.87 5.61
CA ARG A 109 -12.77 -7.94 6.74
C ARG A 109 -13.27 -6.54 6.36
N GLY A 110 -14.56 -6.37 6.10
CA GLY A 110 -15.14 -5.04 5.83
C GLY A 110 -14.58 -4.35 4.57
N THR A 111 -14.69 -3.02 4.49
CA THR A 111 -14.34 -2.26 3.29
C THR A 111 -12.82 -2.20 3.09
N GLY A 112 -12.34 -2.56 1.89
CA GLY A 112 -10.96 -2.37 1.47
C GLY A 112 -10.68 -0.98 0.88
N MET A 113 -9.45 -0.73 0.45
CA MET A 113 -9.11 0.53 -0.23
C MET A 113 -7.97 0.40 -1.24
N TYR A 114 -8.22 0.89 -2.45
CA TYR A 114 -7.19 1.17 -3.46
C TYR A 114 -6.88 2.66 -3.41
N PHE A 115 -5.60 3.04 -3.36
CA PHE A 115 -5.19 4.43 -3.43
C PHE A 115 -3.93 4.58 -4.28
N SER A 116 -4.09 5.12 -5.49
CA SER A 116 -2.94 5.63 -6.24
C SER A 116 -2.56 7.03 -5.75
N LEU A 117 -1.27 7.21 -5.46
CA LEU A 117 -0.68 8.49 -5.12
C LEU A 117 -0.42 9.36 -6.36
N SER A 118 -0.74 8.85 -7.55
CA SER A 118 -0.58 9.56 -8.83
C SER A 118 0.87 10.04 -8.99
N CYS A 119 1.13 11.32 -8.73
CA CYS A 119 2.46 11.91 -8.64
C CYS A 119 2.56 12.95 -7.50
N TYR A 120 1.71 12.87 -6.48
CA TYR A 120 1.49 13.95 -5.50
C TYR A 120 2.76 14.36 -4.72
N TYR A 121 3.65 13.42 -4.52
CA TYR A 121 4.91 13.50 -3.76
C TYR A 121 6.14 13.28 -4.65
N GLN A 122 6.00 13.18 -5.98
CA GLN A 122 7.12 12.84 -6.89
C GLN A 122 8.30 13.81 -6.80
N SER A 123 8.05 15.08 -6.46
CA SER A 123 9.09 16.12 -6.30
C SER A 123 9.58 16.28 -4.86
N THR A 124 9.09 15.45 -3.93
CA THR A 124 9.42 15.56 -2.51
C THR A 124 10.61 14.68 -2.17
N ALA A 125 11.79 15.29 -2.08
CA ALA A 125 13.05 14.57 -1.84
C ALA A 125 13.19 13.98 -0.42
N LYS A 126 12.48 14.53 0.57
CA LYS A 126 12.50 14.05 1.95
C LYS A 126 11.22 13.27 2.26
N PRO A 127 11.25 12.26 3.13
CA PRO A 127 10.04 11.59 3.59
C PRO A 127 8.98 12.59 4.05
N MET A 128 7.77 12.48 3.50
CA MET A 128 6.61 13.30 3.83
C MET A 128 5.43 12.41 4.18
N GLY A 129 4.68 12.80 5.21
CA GLY A 129 3.52 12.04 5.68
C GLY A 129 2.32 12.14 4.72
N ILE A 130 1.67 11.00 4.45
CA ILE A 130 0.42 10.96 3.68
C ILE A 130 -0.74 11.32 4.63
N GLN A 131 -1.05 12.61 4.75
CA GLN A 131 -1.99 13.11 5.78
C GLN A 131 -3.38 12.48 5.69
N ALA A 132 -3.87 12.20 4.47
CA ALA A 132 -5.13 11.49 4.25
C ALA A 132 -5.20 10.13 4.97
N LEU A 133 -4.07 9.45 5.16
CA LEU A 133 -4.02 8.12 5.78
C LEU A 133 -3.74 8.13 7.29
N SER A 134 -3.64 9.30 7.92
CA SER A 134 -3.15 9.40 9.31
C SER A 134 -4.05 8.75 10.37
N GLU A 135 -5.32 8.48 10.07
CA GLU A 135 -6.23 7.72 10.96
C GLU A 135 -6.05 6.20 10.80
N ILE A 136 -5.39 5.74 9.72
CA ILE A 136 -5.09 4.33 9.44
C ILE A 136 -3.69 3.97 9.96
N GLY A 137 -2.73 4.88 9.83
CA GLY A 137 -1.37 4.70 10.31
C GLY A 137 -0.44 5.82 9.89
N ASP A 138 0.82 5.73 10.32
CA ASP A 138 1.87 6.64 9.85
C ASP A 138 2.48 6.09 8.56
N PHE A 139 2.28 6.82 7.47
CA PHE A 139 2.83 6.51 6.15
C PHE A 139 3.70 7.67 5.71
N GLN A 140 4.93 7.37 5.34
CA GLN A 140 5.85 8.35 4.78
C GLN A 140 6.26 7.93 3.37
N VAL A 141 6.21 8.87 2.45
CA VAL A 141 6.57 8.67 1.04
C VAL A 141 7.57 9.73 0.61
N ARG A 142 8.38 9.41 -0.38
CA ARG A 142 9.27 10.37 -1.04
C ARG A 142 9.31 10.11 -2.54
N GLY A 143 9.54 11.16 -3.30
CA GLY A 143 9.90 11.09 -4.71
C GLY A 143 11.38 11.39 -4.93
N ASN A 144 11.69 12.04 -6.05
CA ASN A 144 13.04 12.37 -6.49
C ASN A 144 14.00 11.16 -6.38
N LEU A 145 13.53 10.00 -6.87
CA LEU A 145 14.12 8.69 -6.62
C LEU A 145 15.35 8.36 -7.48
N SER A 146 16.16 9.37 -7.86
CA SER A 146 17.10 9.38 -8.99
C SER A 146 16.40 9.58 -10.36
N HIS A 147 17.14 10.06 -11.37
CA HIS A 147 16.59 10.98 -12.38
C HIS A 147 15.89 10.29 -13.56
N PRO A 148 14.65 10.69 -13.95
CA PRO A 148 13.64 11.42 -13.15
C PRO A 148 12.80 10.49 -12.25
N CYS A 149 12.94 9.18 -12.39
CA CYS A 149 12.21 8.13 -11.68
C CYS A 149 12.90 6.77 -11.87
N LEU A 150 12.46 5.76 -11.13
CA LEU A 150 12.98 4.40 -11.24
C LEU A 150 12.10 3.57 -12.18
N ASN A 151 12.71 2.58 -12.85
CA ASN A 151 12.04 1.84 -13.92
C ASN A 151 12.11 0.31 -13.76
N ASN A 152 12.82 -0.16 -12.74
CA ASN A 152 13.00 -1.58 -12.46
C ASN A 152 12.19 -1.93 -11.22
N ALA A 153 11.12 -2.70 -11.41
CA ALA A 153 10.21 -3.13 -10.36
C ALA A 153 10.38 -4.63 -10.10
N HIS A 154 10.16 -5.03 -8.86
CA HIS A 154 10.18 -6.43 -8.46
C HIS A 154 9.08 -6.71 -7.44
N LEU A 155 8.29 -7.75 -7.67
CA LEU A 155 7.24 -8.17 -6.74
C LEU A 155 7.85 -9.02 -5.63
N VAL A 156 7.57 -8.63 -4.39
CA VAL A 156 8.09 -9.28 -3.17
C VAL A 156 6.97 -9.81 -2.26
N ALA A 157 5.73 -9.70 -2.73
CA ALA A 157 4.57 -10.37 -2.17
C ALA A 157 3.60 -10.73 -3.31
N SER A 158 2.62 -11.57 -2.99
CA SER A 158 1.58 -11.98 -3.94
C SER A 158 0.23 -12.14 -3.25
N SER A 159 -0.83 -12.34 -4.03
CA SER A 159 -2.13 -12.76 -3.54
C SER A 159 -2.81 -13.59 -4.62
N ALA A 160 -3.66 -14.54 -4.23
CA ALA A 160 -4.47 -15.30 -5.19
C ALA A 160 -5.41 -14.40 -6.03
N ALA A 161 -5.71 -13.19 -5.54
CA ALA A 161 -6.49 -12.20 -6.29
C ALA A 161 -5.67 -11.48 -7.38
N MET A 162 -4.35 -11.61 -7.37
CA MET A 162 -3.43 -10.96 -8.31
C MET A 162 -2.87 -11.99 -9.28
N THR A 163 -3.33 -11.95 -10.53
CA THR A 163 -3.04 -13.00 -11.53
C THR A 163 -2.29 -12.49 -12.75
N ALA A 164 -2.19 -11.17 -12.90
CA ALA A 164 -1.60 -10.54 -14.07
C ALA A 164 -0.25 -9.90 -13.74
N LEU A 165 -0.16 -9.13 -12.66
CA LEU A 165 0.99 -8.35 -12.26
C LEU A 165 2.22 -9.24 -12.03
N ASN A 166 3.33 -8.89 -12.67
CA ASN A 166 4.63 -9.54 -12.53
C ASN A 166 5.75 -8.53 -12.84
N ASP A 167 6.99 -8.88 -12.50
CA ASP A 167 8.15 -7.99 -12.62
C ASP A 167 8.30 -7.35 -14.00
N ASN A 168 8.18 -8.17 -15.05
CA ASN A 168 8.38 -7.71 -16.42
C ASN A 168 7.35 -6.65 -16.81
N ILE A 169 6.08 -6.86 -16.44
CA ILE A 169 5.03 -5.91 -16.79
C ILE A 169 4.95 -4.73 -15.84
N ALA A 170 5.46 -4.82 -14.62
CA ALA A 170 5.56 -3.69 -13.69
C ALA A 170 6.75 -2.77 -14.02
N SER A 171 7.74 -3.29 -14.75
CA SER A 171 8.97 -2.59 -15.13
C SER A 171 8.89 -1.95 -16.52
N ASN A 172 9.88 -1.12 -16.83
CA ASN A 172 10.13 -0.57 -18.16
C ASN A 172 9.05 0.36 -18.72
N TRP A 173 8.35 1.10 -17.86
CA TRP A 173 7.34 2.08 -18.29
C TRP A 173 7.96 3.43 -18.72
N ASN A 174 9.29 3.51 -18.75
CA ASN A 174 10.08 4.75 -18.84
C ASN A 174 9.97 5.61 -17.57
N CYS A 175 9.15 5.19 -16.59
CA CYS A 175 8.96 5.80 -15.29
C CYS A 175 8.12 4.92 -14.34
N SER A 176 8.44 3.62 -14.20
CA SER A 176 7.58 2.70 -13.43
C SER A 176 7.29 3.13 -11.97
N VAL A 177 8.21 3.88 -11.35
CA VAL A 177 8.12 4.28 -9.94
C VAL A 177 8.38 5.78 -9.77
N HIS A 178 7.35 6.52 -9.40
CA HIS A 178 7.41 7.96 -9.13
C HIS A 178 7.71 8.27 -7.67
N GLU A 179 7.19 7.43 -6.77
CA GLU A 179 7.16 7.67 -5.34
C GLU A 179 7.36 6.35 -4.59
N ALA A 180 8.13 6.38 -3.50
CA ALA A 180 8.43 5.18 -2.74
C ALA A 180 8.25 5.41 -1.24
N PHE A 181 7.78 4.37 -0.56
CA PHE A 181 7.46 4.40 0.86
C PHE A 181 8.74 4.32 1.69
N SER A 182 8.93 5.35 2.51
CA SER A 182 10.01 5.44 3.49
C SER A 182 9.65 4.81 4.83
N GLU A 183 8.36 4.85 5.22
CA GLU A 183 7.83 4.22 6.44
C GLU A 183 6.35 3.89 6.24
N TYR A 184 5.88 2.81 6.86
CA TYR A 184 4.48 2.39 6.89
C TYR A 184 4.26 1.37 8.01
N PRO A 185 3.01 1.19 8.49
CA PRO A 185 2.72 0.21 9.54
C PRO A 185 2.99 -1.21 9.03
N ARG A 186 3.92 -1.94 9.67
CA ARG A 186 4.38 -3.27 9.24
C ARG A 186 4.00 -4.42 10.15
N THR A 187 3.42 -4.14 11.32
CA THR A 187 3.22 -5.14 12.37
C THR A 187 1.74 -5.29 12.74
N GLY A 188 1.39 -6.48 13.24
CA GLY A 188 0.04 -6.79 13.67
C GLY A 188 -0.96 -6.97 12.52
N SER A 189 -2.22 -7.20 12.89
CA SER A 189 -3.29 -7.57 11.94
C SER A 189 -3.71 -6.47 10.96
N SER A 190 -3.28 -5.22 11.19
CA SER A 190 -3.46 -4.09 10.27
C SER A 190 -2.17 -3.70 9.54
N GLY A 191 -1.10 -4.48 9.70
CA GLY A 191 0.18 -4.26 9.04
C GLY A 191 0.08 -4.41 7.52
N PHE A 192 0.94 -3.67 6.83
CA PHE A 192 1.13 -3.71 5.40
C PHE A 192 2.44 -4.43 5.08
N GLU A 193 2.45 -5.08 3.93
CA GLU A 193 3.61 -5.68 3.29
C GLU A 193 4.06 -4.82 2.12
N ALA A 194 5.34 -4.89 1.79
CA ALA A 194 5.76 -4.49 0.46
C ALA A 194 5.17 -5.47 -0.55
N LEU A 195 4.45 -4.97 -1.54
CA LEU A 195 3.94 -5.77 -2.64
C LEU A 195 4.91 -5.73 -3.82
N ALA A 196 5.40 -4.54 -4.14
CA ALA A 196 6.43 -4.34 -5.15
C ALA A 196 7.43 -3.28 -4.70
N ILE A 197 8.70 -3.50 -5.06
CA ILE A 197 9.81 -2.61 -4.78
C ILE A 197 10.39 -2.02 -6.05
N ALA A 198 10.94 -0.81 -5.94
CA ALA A 198 11.92 -0.31 -6.87
C ALA A 198 13.24 -1.06 -6.60
N LEU A 199 13.56 -2.02 -7.48
CA LEU A 199 14.64 -2.97 -7.29
C LEU A 199 16.01 -2.26 -7.27
N ASN A 200 16.84 -2.60 -6.28
CA ASN A 200 18.15 -2.01 -6.00
C ASN A 200 18.13 -0.50 -5.68
N ALA A 201 16.95 0.08 -5.44
CA ALA A 201 16.86 1.46 -4.96
C ALA A 201 17.39 1.57 -3.52
N THR A 202 18.09 2.67 -3.22
CA THR A 202 18.72 2.88 -1.91
C THR A 202 18.21 4.14 -1.19
N GLY A 203 18.42 4.18 0.12
CA GLY A 203 18.06 5.31 0.98
C GLY A 203 16.83 5.05 1.86
N PRO A 204 16.11 6.10 2.31
CA PRO A 204 14.97 5.93 3.20
C PRO A 204 13.93 4.97 2.61
N GLY A 205 13.54 3.96 3.39
CA GLY A 205 12.60 2.89 3.01
C GLY A 205 13.23 1.61 2.47
N GLU A 206 14.57 1.58 2.29
CA GLU A 206 15.28 0.41 1.77
C GLU A 206 15.12 -0.82 2.67
N GLN A 207 14.81 -1.95 2.05
CA GLN A 207 14.51 -3.22 2.68
C GLN A 207 15.12 -4.39 1.88
N SER A 208 15.32 -5.52 2.55
CA SER A 208 15.71 -6.81 1.95
C SER A 208 14.57 -7.81 2.10
N PHE A 209 14.45 -8.72 1.14
CA PHE A 209 13.34 -9.68 1.03
C PHE A 209 13.84 -11.13 0.97
N ALA A 210 12.94 -12.09 1.20
CA ALA A 210 13.28 -13.51 1.37
C ALA A 210 13.87 -14.17 0.11
N ASP A 211 13.60 -13.64 -1.07
CA ASP A 211 14.20 -14.07 -2.34
C ASP A 211 15.63 -13.53 -2.56
N GLY A 212 16.18 -12.79 -1.59
CA GLY A 212 17.52 -12.21 -1.63
C GLY A 212 17.60 -10.86 -2.34
N THR A 213 16.47 -10.31 -2.81
CA THR A 213 16.45 -8.98 -3.42
C THR A 213 16.42 -7.86 -2.37
N SER A 214 16.76 -6.64 -2.81
CA SER A 214 16.63 -5.44 -1.99
C SER A 214 16.14 -4.26 -2.82
N GLY A 215 15.51 -3.30 -2.15
CA GLY A 215 14.98 -2.09 -2.79
C GLY A 215 14.03 -1.35 -1.87
N ILE A 216 13.29 -0.41 -2.44
CA ILE A 216 12.35 0.43 -1.68
C ILE A 216 10.94 0.15 -2.15
N PRO A 217 9.99 -0.18 -1.26
CA PRO A 217 8.60 -0.40 -1.64
C PRO A 217 8.00 0.83 -2.31
N TYR A 218 7.33 0.63 -3.43
CA TYR A 218 6.49 1.65 -4.07
C TYR A 218 5.04 1.19 -4.22
N ILE A 219 4.76 -0.09 -3.96
CA ILE A 219 3.42 -0.59 -3.73
C ILE A 219 3.44 -1.33 -2.41
N ILE A 220 2.56 -0.95 -1.50
CA ILE A 220 2.34 -1.64 -0.24
C ILE A 220 0.92 -2.17 -0.17
N ALA A 221 0.74 -3.32 0.47
CA ALA A 221 -0.55 -3.98 0.57
C ALA A 221 -0.79 -4.58 1.95
N ARG A 222 -1.99 -4.39 2.47
CA ARG A 222 -2.55 -5.18 3.58
C ARG A 222 -3.34 -6.34 2.97
N GLY A 223 -3.00 -7.56 3.39
CA GLY A 223 -3.62 -8.79 2.88
C GLY A 223 -2.90 -9.46 1.71
N ALA A 224 -1.71 -8.95 1.32
CA ALA A 224 -0.79 -9.68 0.45
C ALA A 224 0.10 -10.63 1.28
N THR A 225 0.54 -11.73 0.68
CA THR A 225 1.43 -12.72 1.29
C THR A 225 2.86 -12.45 0.84
N PRO A 226 3.78 -12.03 1.73
CA PRO A 226 5.20 -11.84 1.40
C PRO A 226 5.83 -13.11 0.85
N LEU A 227 6.83 -12.96 -0.02
CA LEU A 227 7.72 -14.08 -0.34
C LEU A 227 8.44 -14.53 0.94
N GLY A 228 8.57 -15.84 1.13
CA GLY A 228 9.07 -16.44 2.38
C GLY A 228 7.94 -17.00 3.25
N CYS A 229 6.81 -16.29 3.33
CA CYS A 229 5.72 -16.66 4.21
C CYS A 229 5.11 -18.03 3.87
N GLY A 230 4.94 -18.89 4.88
CA GLY A 230 4.35 -20.22 4.75
C GLY A 230 5.38 -21.34 4.61
N ASN A 231 6.66 -21.07 4.86
CA ASN A 231 7.75 -22.05 4.78
C ASN A 231 8.05 -22.75 6.13
N ASN A 232 7.32 -22.43 7.20
CA ASN A 232 7.50 -22.88 8.59
C ASN A 232 8.74 -22.30 9.30
N ILE A 233 9.29 -21.21 8.79
CA ILE A 233 10.45 -20.51 9.36
C ILE A 233 10.04 -19.06 9.56
N THR A 234 9.94 -18.62 10.81
CA THR A 234 9.71 -17.20 11.06
C THR A 234 10.97 -16.40 10.77
N GLU A 235 10.95 -15.64 9.68
CA GLU A 235 12.06 -14.82 9.23
C GLU A 235 11.92 -13.38 9.71
N SER A 236 12.19 -13.15 11.00
CA SER A 236 12.07 -11.80 11.60
C SER A 236 12.92 -10.73 10.90
N ALA A 237 13.97 -11.13 10.18
CA ALA A 237 14.75 -10.24 9.33
C ALA A 237 13.92 -9.62 8.20
N TYR A 238 12.94 -10.37 7.67
CA TYR A 238 12.02 -9.98 6.60
C TYR A 238 10.63 -9.56 7.11
N LYS A 239 10.52 -9.30 8.43
CA LYS A 239 9.32 -8.74 9.09
C LYS A 239 8.11 -9.66 9.12
N GLU A 240 8.36 -10.97 9.16
CA GLU A 240 7.36 -11.93 9.60
C GLU A 240 7.18 -11.88 11.12
N ASP A 241 5.92 -11.82 11.56
CA ASP A 241 5.56 -11.91 12.97
C ASP A 241 5.45 -13.40 13.41
N CYS A 242 5.11 -14.28 12.47
CA CYS A 242 4.86 -15.72 12.66
C CYS A 242 4.97 -16.47 11.32
N ASP A 243 5.14 -17.80 11.39
CA ASP A 243 4.93 -18.67 10.24
C ASP A 243 4.51 -20.08 10.71
N GLU A 244 3.25 -20.43 10.49
CA GLU A 244 2.66 -21.75 10.78
C GLU A 244 2.56 -22.64 9.52
N GLY A 245 3.26 -22.29 8.43
CA GLY A 245 3.26 -23.04 7.18
C GLY A 245 1.90 -23.03 6.48
N GLU A 246 1.43 -24.21 6.07
CA GLU A 246 0.10 -24.39 5.45
C GLU A 246 -1.06 -24.00 6.39
N ALA A 247 -0.82 -23.90 7.70
CA ALA A 247 -1.84 -23.47 8.65
C ALA A 247 -2.07 -21.94 8.66
N ASN A 248 -1.20 -21.15 8.03
CA ASN A 248 -1.33 -19.69 7.98
C ASN A 248 -2.71 -19.27 7.44
N GLY A 249 -3.41 -18.41 8.19
CA GLY A 249 -4.72 -17.90 7.81
C GLY A 249 -5.87 -18.92 7.88
N THR A 250 -5.62 -20.16 8.29
CA THR A 250 -6.67 -21.16 8.49
C THR A 250 -7.45 -20.92 9.79
N PRO A 251 -8.71 -21.38 9.91
CA PRO A 251 -9.48 -21.23 11.14
C PRO A 251 -8.75 -21.81 12.37
N GLY A 252 -8.49 -20.97 13.37
CA GLY A 252 -7.78 -21.34 14.60
C GLY A 252 -6.29 -21.00 14.60
N SER A 253 -5.70 -20.69 13.45
CA SER A 253 -4.34 -20.14 13.36
C SER A 253 -4.27 -18.77 14.03
N LEU A 254 -3.18 -18.51 14.75
CA LEU A 254 -2.89 -17.17 15.29
C LEU A 254 -2.12 -16.31 14.28
N CYS A 255 -1.69 -16.93 13.18
CA CYS A 255 -0.95 -16.35 12.09
C CYS A 255 -1.88 -16.05 10.90
N SER A 256 -1.80 -14.85 10.34
CA SER A 256 -2.52 -14.52 9.11
C SER A 256 -1.89 -15.23 7.90
N SER A 257 -2.59 -15.24 6.77
CA SER A 257 -2.04 -15.65 5.47
C SER A 257 -0.87 -14.77 5.00
N SER A 258 -0.60 -13.67 5.69
CA SER A 258 0.50 -12.73 5.45
C SER A 258 1.58 -12.81 6.53
N CYS A 259 1.63 -13.91 7.30
CA CYS A 259 2.63 -14.07 8.37
C CYS A 259 2.58 -12.97 9.44
N LYS A 260 1.38 -12.43 9.71
CA LYS A 260 1.12 -11.44 10.77
C LYS A 260 0.37 -12.05 11.94
N CYS A 261 0.80 -11.73 13.15
CA CYS A 261 0.10 -12.19 14.35
C CYS A 261 -1.23 -11.43 14.53
N LEU A 262 -2.34 -12.18 14.53
CA LEU A 262 -3.69 -11.60 14.54
C LEU A 262 -3.98 -10.75 15.79
N TYR A 263 -3.39 -11.11 16.92
CA TYR A 263 -3.59 -10.45 18.22
C TYR A 263 -2.29 -9.84 18.77
N GLY A 264 -1.30 -9.62 17.89
CA GLY A 264 0.01 -9.09 18.22
C GLY A 264 1.03 -10.16 18.63
N VAL A 265 2.27 -9.71 18.84
CA VAL A 265 3.45 -10.56 19.07
C VAL A 265 3.80 -10.56 20.56
N THR A 266 4.18 -11.72 21.12
CA THR A 266 4.72 -11.82 22.49
C THR A 266 6.23 -12.04 22.53
N ALA A 267 6.77 -12.67 21.50
CA ALA A 267 8.20 -12.83 21.23
C ALA A 267 8.37 -13.07 19.72
N PRO A 268 9.57 -12.89 19.12
CA PRO A 268 9.78 -13.19 17.70
C PRO A 268 9.26 -14.60 17.33
N GLY A 269 8.36 -14.69 16.36
CA GLY A 269 7.71 -15.94 15.93
C GLY A 269 6.61 -16.48 16.85
N VAL A 270 6.23 -15.76 17.91
CA VAL A 270 5.21 -16.20 18.87
C VAL A 270 4.06 -15.19 18.90
N CYS A 271 2.91 -15.61 18.38
CA CYS A 271 1.68 -14.83 18.41
C CYS A 271 0.98 -14.88 19.77
N ARG A 272 0.38 -13.75 20.14
CA ARG A 272 -0.53 -13.67 21.27
C ARG A 272 -1.82 -14.45 20.94
N PRO A 273 -2.35 -15.25 21.87
CA PRO A 273 -3.63 -15.93 21.69
C PRO A 273 -4.81 -14.94 21.74
N ASN A 274 -5.95 -15.34 21.16
CA ASN A 274 -7.18 -14.56 21.25
C ASN A 274 -7.73 -14.60 22.68
N VAL A 275 -7.64 -13.49 23.41
CA VAL A 275 -8.22 -13.37 24.75
C VAL A 275 -9.60 -12.71 24.66
N THR A 276 -10.58 -13.40 24.09
CA THR A 276 -12.00 -13.05 24.30
C THR A 276 -12.66 -14.07 25.24
N SER A 277 -12.95 -13.60 26.46
CA SER A 277 -13.65 -14.24 27.60
C SER A 277 -12.85 -14.97 28.70
N THR A 278 -12.75 -14.26 29.84
CA THR A 278 -12.71 -14.71 31.25
C THR A 278 -11.94 -15.98 31.62
N SER A 279 -10.73 -15.78 32.14
CA SER A 279 -10.24 -16.54 33.29
C SER A 279 -9.50 -15.60 34.24
N SER A 280 -10.18 -15.25 35.33
CA SER A 280 -9.55 -14.67 36.52
C SER A 280 -8.53 -15.65 37.08
N SER A 281 -7.25 -15.37 36.90
CA SER A 281 -6.22 -15.95 37.74
C SER A 281 -5.20 -14.86 38.06
N SER A 282 -5.29 -14.38 39.29
CA SER A 282 -4.30 -13.64 40.04
C SER A 282 -2.89 -14.19 39.81
N GLN A 283 -2.00 -13.37 39.26
CA GLN A 283 -0.56 -13.62 39.36
C GLN A 283 0.15 -12.35 39.84
N THR A 284 0.79 -12.55 40.98
CA THR A 284 1.57 -11.66 41.82
C THR A 284 2.81 -11.16 41.07
N PRO A 285 3.21 -9.88 41.21
CA PRO A 285 4.38 -9.36 40.51
C PRO A 285 5.66 -9.89 41.16
N THR A 286 6.44 -10.66 40.40
CA THR A 286 7.81 -11.04 40.79
C THR A 286 8.79 -10.20 39.98
N SER A 287 9.49 -9.29 40.66
CA SER A 287 10.53 -8.45 40.05
C SER A 287 11.77 -9.28 39.78
N THR A 288 12.38 -9.12 38.61
CA THR A 288 13.82 -9.41 38.43
C THR A 288 14.46 -8.32 37.57
N ARG A 289 15.55 -7.77 38.10
CA ARG A 289 16.46 -6.78 37.50
C ARG A 289 17.48 -7.51 36.63
N TYR A 290 17.86 -6.95 35.47
CA TYR A 290 19.20 -7.07 34.86
C TYR A 290 19.36 -5.88 33.87
N THR A 291 20.12 -4.83 34.21
CA THR A 291 21.53 -4.52 33.88
C THR A 291 21.83 -4.21 32.40
N ASN A 292 22.26 -2.97 32.18
CA ASN A 292 22.78 -2.40 30.94
C ASN A 292 24.08 -3.06 30.45
N SER A 293 24.25 -3.11 29.13
CA SER A 293 25.55 -2.87 28.50
C SER A 293 25.38 -2.23 27.10
N THR A 294 26.15 -1.17 26.88
CA THR A 294 26.34 -0.43 25.63
C THR A 294 27.49 -1.03 24.83
N LEU A 295 27.42 -0.98 23.49
CA LEU A 295 28.62 -0.90 22.65
C LEU A 295 28.36 -0.18 21.33
N LEU A 296 29.25 0.78 21.06
CA LEU A 296 29.33 1.66 19.90
C LEU A 296 30.05 0.95 18.74
N GLY A 297 29.63 1.23 17.50
CA GLY A 297 30.36 0.89 16.29
C GLY A 297 30.09 1.92 15.19
N ARG A 298 31.15 2.58 14.73
CA ARG A 298 31.19 3.70 13.77
C ARG A 298 31.52 3.14 12.37
N VAL A 299 30.86 3.61 11.31
CA VAL A 299 31.30 3.39 9.92
C VAL A 299 31.23 4.70 9.14
N GLN A 300 32.32 4.99 8.41
CA GLN A 300 32.54 6.14 7.53
C GLN A 300 31.93 5.89 6.14
N TYR A 301 31.43 6.94 5.48
CA TYR A 301 31.10 6.93 4.05
C TYR A 301 32.09 7.77 3.25
N ILE A 302 32.51 7.23 2.10
CA ILE A 302 33.35 7.87 1.08
C ILE A 302 32.44 8.25 -0.11
N ASP A 303 32.66 9.47 -0.58
CA ASP A 303 32.07 10.16 -1.73
C ASP A 303 32.62 9.64 -3.07
N THR A 304 31.77 9.53 -4.11
CA THR A 304 32.20 9.70 -5.51
C THR A 304 31.10 10.31 -6.38
N SER A 305 31.57 11.20 -7.25
CA SER A 305 30.88 12.25 -8.02
C SER A 305 30.09 11.80 -9.26
N GLN A 306 29.04 12.56 -9.57
CA GLN A 306 28.20 12.51 -10.77
C GLN A 306 28.84 13.17 -12.01
N HIS A 307 28.45 12.67 -13.19
CA HIS A 307 28.45 13.42 -14.46
C HIS A 307 27.01 13.77 -14.86
N HIS A 308 26.77 15.06 -15.06
CA HIS A 308 25.50 15.68 -15.45
C HIS A 308 25.22 15.52 -16.96
N ILE A 309 23.99 15.18 -17.31
CA ILE A 309 23.37 15.52 -18.60
C ILE A 309 21.94 15.99 -18.32
N GLU A 310 21.64 17.26 -18.58
CA GLU A 310 20.32 17.89 -18.44
C GLU A 310 19.42 17.56 -19.64
N LEU A 311 18.14 17.26 -19.39
CA LEU A 311 17.07 17.31 -20.38
C LEU A 311 16.04 18.37 -19.95
N SER A 312 15.70 19.26 -20.87
CA SER A 312 15.01 20.54 -20.67
C SER A 312 13.52 20.42 -20.31
N SER A 313 13.09 21.27 -19.39
CA SER A 313 11.78 21.39 -18.73
C SER A 313 10.69 22.10 -19.54
N GLY A 314 10.50 21.79 -20.82
CA GLY A 314 9.46 22.43 -21.64
C GLY A 314 8.38 21.43 -22.04
N ASP A 315 7.30 21.34 -21.26
CA ASP A 315 5.92 20.97 -21.71
C ASP A 315 4.93 20.64 -20.55
N TYR A 316 5.13 21.12 -19.32
CA TYR A 316 4.21 20.80 -18.20
C TYR A 316 3.04 21.80 -17.97
N ASP A 317 2.92 22.88 -18.76
CA ASP A 317 1.86 23.87 -18.57
C ASP A 317 0.75 23.76 -19.62
N ALA A 318 -0.16 22.80 -19.42
CA ALA A 318 -1.49 22.83 -20.05
C ALA A 318 -2.56 22.19 -19.15
N VAL A 319 -3.26 23.06 -18.40
CA VAL A 319 -4.50 22.79 -17.65
C VAL A 319 -4.33 21.91 -16.41
N ALA A 320 -4.35 22.53 -15.21
CA ALA A 320 -4.66 21.84 -13.97
C ALA A 320 -6.07 21.22 -14.08
N GLN A 321 -6.17 20.00 -14.61
CA GLN A 321 -7.40 19.23 -14.62
C GLN A 321 -7.67 18.75 -13.20
N GLN A 322 -8.80 19.18 -12.67
CA GLN A 322 -9.28 18.84 -11.34
C GLN A 322 -9.59 17.33 -11.28
N CYS A 323 -9.06 16.65 -10.26
CA CYS A 323 -9.33 15.24 -10.05
C CYS A 323 -10.78 15.06 -9.57
N TYR A 324 -11.65 14.41 -10.35
CA TYR A 324 -12.96 13.96 -9.87
C TYR A 324 -12.87 12.51 -9.37
N TRP A 325 -13.55 12.16 -8.28
CA TRP A 325 -13.33 10.93 -7.49
C TRP A 325 -14.23 9.76 -7.89
N GLU A 326 -13.85 8.55 -7.49
CA GLU A 326 -14.70 7.36 -7.56
C GLU A 326 -14.97 6.80 -6.16
N LEU A 327 -16.21 6.36 -5.92
CA LEU A 327 -16.53 5.41 -4.88
C LEU A 327 -17.00 4.12 -5.56
N ILE A 328 -16.74 2.95 -4.99
CA ILE A 328 -17.06 1.67 -5.66
C ILE A 328 -18.08 0.87 -4.86
N SER A 329 -19.37 1.03 -5.15
CA SER A 329 -20.37 0.02 -4.77
C SER A 329 -21.06 -0.57 -5.99
N PHE A 330 -21.35 -1.87 -5.92
CA PHE A 330 -22.72 -2.31 -5.69
C PHE A 330 -22.73 -3.72 -5.08
N ALA A 331 -23.69 -3.93 -4.18
CA ALA A 331 -24.19 -5.24 -3.79
C ALA A 331 -25.18 -5.73 -4.86
N VAL A 332 -25.02 -6.98 -5.30
CA VAL A 332 -26.00 -7.64 -6.17
C VAL A 332 -27.28 -7.91 -5.38
N LYS A 333 -28.41 -7.43 -5.89
CA LYS A 333 -29.74 -7.95 -5.51
C LYS A 333 -29.77 -9.43 -5.86
N HIS A 334 -30.09 -10.28 -4.89
CA HIS A 334 -30.56 -11.64 -5.18
C HIS A 334 -31.76 -11.57 -6.13
N TYR A 335 -31.66 -12.32 -7.23
CA TYR A 335 -32.82 -12.92 -7.90
C TYR A 335 -32.87 -14.38 -7.50
#